data_AF-A0A0F8VJ75-F1
#
_entry.id   AF-A0A0F8VJ75-F1
#
_cell.length_a   1.000
_cell.length_b   1.000
_cell.length_c   1.000
_cell.angle_alpha   90.00
_cell.angle_beta   90.00
_cell.angle_gamma   90.00
#
_symmetry.space_group_name_H-M   'P 1'
#
loop_
_entity.id
_entity.type
_entity.pdbx_description
1 polymer ?
#
loop_
_entity_poly.entity_id
_entity_poly.type
_entity_poly.pdbx_seq_one_letter_code
_entity_poly.pdbx_strand_id
1 'polypeptide(L)'
;MSDDKNSSDAYISLKNLLSESLFRDLILFCFLFFLVISQNWTDIILLVFPLITFGFSLFFRIINTNKWRTEFDNKFIIYNPFGIEKIQANRFFFSALFQLILIFWIGAESLYHPQLLSLYLPYFNLLLIFSYSFGFFWIFIDLWKYSKLEIVYNENDKEMAKNYETIVSFLSMKNFKLIILSNFLIFIGFNIFNMIFTFLFLQSPTMGIQLNLPGTGVLITSSIIFITLITSPAITIISLVLNYRELNTFSKEELEKVLKPFPKNAQFIITENIKALNDKLKEK
;
A
#
# COMPACT_ATOMS: atom_id res chain seq x y z
N MET A 1 -24.12 32.34 -24.83
CA MET A 1 -22.75 32.70 -24.41
C MET A 1 -22.45 31.85 -23.19
N SER A 2 -22.29 30.54 -23.31
CA SER A 2 -21.40 29.78 -24.19
C SER A 2 -19.94 30.21 -24.05
N ASP A 3 -19.19 29.20 -23.63
CA ASP A 3 -17.78 28.93 -23.91
C ASP A 3 -16.77 29.20 -22.78
N ASP A 4 -16.06 28.10 -22.48
CA ASP A 4 -14.78 27.97 -21.80
C ASP A 4 -14.74 27.95 -20.26
N LYS A 5 -15.48 27.01 -19.65
CA LYS A 5 -14.87 26.25 -18.54
C LYS A 5 -13.85 25.28 -19.14
N ASN A 6 -12.68 25.84 -19.42
CA ASN A 6 -11.54 25.14 -19.98
C ASN A 6 -11.25 23.86 -19.19
N SER A 7 -10.99 22.82 -19.96
CA SER A 7 -10.43 21.50 -19.64
C SER A 7 -9.05 21.54 -18.94
N SER A 8 -8.67 22.66 -18.34
CA SER A 8 -7.34 22.91 -17.76
C SER A 8 -7.14 22.30 -16.37
N ASP A 9 -8.18 21.85 -15.68
CA ASP A 9 -8.08 21.24 -14.34
C ASP A 9 -7.75 19.73 -14.36
N ALA A 10 -7.67 19.13 -15.55
CA ALA A 10 -7.27 17.73 -15.71
C ALA A 10 -5.79 17.46 -15.37
N TYR A 11 -4.95 18.49 -15.37
CA TYR A 11 -3.52 18.33 -15.11
C TYR A 11 -3.18 18.41 -13.62
N ILE A 12 -2.35 17.47 -13.16
CA ILE A 12 -1.81 17.47 -11.81
C ILE A 12 -0.74 18.56 -11.73
N SER A 13 -1.01 19.66 -11.03
CA SER A 13 0.04 20.62 -10.71
C SER A 13 0.95 20.02 -9.63
N LEU A 14 2.27 20.25 -9.75
CA LEU A 14 3.26 19.84 -8.73
C LEU A 14 2.87 20.29 -7.31
N LYS A 15 2.21 21.45 -7.21
CA LYS A 15 1.70 22.02 -5.95
C LYS A 15 0.59 21.18 -5.31
N ASN A 16 -0.21 20.47 -6.10
CA ASN A 16 -1.30 19.62 -5.61
C ASN A 16 -0.83 18.20 -5.25
N LEU A 17 0.34 17.76 -5.74
CA LEU A 17 0.96 16.50 -5.33
C LEU A 17 1.67 16.59 -3.97
N LEU A 18 2.26 17.76 -3.69
CA LEU A 18 3.12 17.97 -2.53
C LEU A 18 2.30 18.41 -1.32
N SER A 19 1.70 17.44 -0.62
CA SER A 19 1.20 17.69 0.74
C SER A 19 2.36 17.81 1.73
N GLU A 20 2.17 18.55 2.82
CA GLU A 20 3.14 18.64 3.91
C GLU A 20 3.56 17.25 4.42
N SER A 21 2.59 16.33 4.53
CA SER A 21 2.85 14.94 4.93
C SER A 21 3.76 14.21 3.94
N LEU A 22 3.56 14.37 2.63
CA LEU A 22 4.40 13.74 1.61
C LEU A 22 5.81 14.33 1.63
N PHE A 23 5.92 15.65 1.77
CA PHE A 23 7.22 16.34 1.83
C PHE A 23 8.03 15.93 3.06
N ARG A 24 7.38 15.87 4.23
CA ARG A 24 8.00 15.35 5.47
C ARG A 24 8.48 13.91 5.28
N ASP A 25 7.64 13.04 4.73
CA ASP A 25 7.98 11.64 4.53
C ASP A 25 9.18 11.50 3.57
N LEU A 26 9.21 12.30 2.50
CA LEU A 26 10.32 12.34 1.54
C LEU A 26 11.63 12.83 2.17
N ILE A 27 11.60 13.95 2.92
CA ILE A 27 12.79 14.46 3.61
C ILE A 27 13.35 13.40 4.55
N LEU A 28 12.50 12.80 5.37
CA LEU A 28 12.95 11.89 6.41
C LEU A 28 13.47 10.58 5.82
N PHE A 29 12.83 10.06 4.75
CA PHE A 29 13.34 8.92 4.01
C PHE A 29 14.70 9.25 3.34
N CYS A 30 14.79 10.36 2.60
CA CYS A 30 16.01 10.77 1.92
C CYS A 30 17.16 11.00 2.90
N PHE A 31 16.90 11.61 4.05
CA PHE A 31 17.90 11.82 5.10
C PHE A 31 18.51 10.50 5.56
N LEU A 32 17.68 9.53 5.99
CA LEU A 32 18.17 8.21 6.41
C LEU A 32 18.85 7.46 5.26
N PHE A 33 18.29 7.54 4.05
CA PHE A 33 18.85 6.90 2.86
C PHE A 33 20.26 7.42 2.55
N PHE A 34 20.49 8.73 2.64
CA PHE A 34 21.82 9.31 2.48
C PHE A 34 22.78 8.90 3.59
N LEU A 35 22.32 8.77 4.84
CA LEU A 35 23.15 8.23 5.91
C LEU A 35 23.62 6.80 5.58
N VAL A 36 22.74 5.95 5.06
CA VAL A 36 23.12 4.59 4.65
C VAL A 36 24.14 4.65 3.50
N ILE A 37 23.86 5.38 2.43
CA ILE A 37 24.77 5.47 1.27
C ILE A 37 26.14 6.03 1.66
N SER A 38 26.20 6.98 2.60
CA SER A 38 27.45 7.58 3.06
C SER A 38 28.42 6.57 3.70
N GLN A 39 27.93 5.39 4.11
CA GLN A 39 28.77 4.30 4.61
C GLN A 39 29.59 3.61 3.50
N ASN A 40 29.41 3.96 2.22
CA ASN A 40 30.13 3.40 1.07
C ASN A 40 29.82 1.92 0.79
N TRP A 41 28.53 1.60 0.66
CA TRP A 41 28.05 0.25 0.33
C TRP A 41 28.51 -0.18 -1.06
N THR A 42 29.13 -1.36 -1.14
CA THR A 42 29.52 -2.00 -2.40
C THR A 42 28.34 -2.70 -3.06
N ASP A 43 27.55 -3.44 -2.29
CA ASP A 43 26.32 -4.08 -2.76
C ASP A 43 25.07 -3.30 -2.36
N ILE A 44 24.36 -2.76 -3.35
CA ILE A 44 23.14 -1.95 -3.16
C ILE A 44 21.85 -2.77 -3.06
N ILE A 45 21.92 -4.11 -3.14
CA ILE A 45 20.74 -4.98 -3.19
C ILE A 45 19.83 -4.78 -1.97
N LEU A 46 20.41 -4.61 -0.77
CA LEU A 46 19.63 -4.39 0.44
C LEU A 46 18.85 -3.07 0.41
N LEU A 47 19.36 -2.04 -0.28
CA LEU A 47 18.67 -0.75 -0.44
C LEU A 47 17.43 -0.84 -1.32
N VAL A 48 17.29 -1.89 -2.13
CA VAL A 48 16.10 -2.09 -2.98
C VAL A 48 14.85 -2.35 -2.12
N PHE A 49 15.00 -3.04 -0.97
CA PHE A 49 13.89 -3.33 -0.05
C PHE A 49 13.17 -2.06 0.45
N PRO A 50 13.86 -1.09 1.10
CA PRO A 50 13.22 0.13 1.56
C PRO A 50 12.76 1.01 0.40
N LEU A 51 13.44 1.00 -0.76
CA LEU A 51 13.02 1.77 -1.93
C LEU A 51 11.67 1.29 -2.48
N ILE A 52 11.49 -0.02 -2.68
CA ILE A 52 10.20 -0.57 -3.13
C ILE A 52 9.12 -0.27 -2.09
N THR A 53 9.41 -0.52 -0.81
CA THR A 53 8.47 -0.28 0.30
C THR A 53 8.04 1.20 0.34
N PHE A 54 8.99 2.13 0.19
CA PHE A 54 8.71 3.57 0.15
C PHE A 54 7.93 3.97 -1.11
N GLY A 55 8.21 3.36 -2.26
CA GLY A 55 7.43 3.55 -3.49
C GLY A 55 5.94 3.26 -3.29
N PHE A 56 5.61 2.16 -2.59
CA PHE A 56 4.21 1.86 -2.22
C PHE A 56 3.65 2.89 -1.23
N SER A 57 4.45 3.37 -0.27
CA SER A 57 4.03 4.45 0.62
C SER A 57 3.63 5.71 -0.16
N LEU A 58 4.47 6.15 -1.10
CA LEU A 58 4.21 7.30 -1.96
C LEU A 58 2.97 7.09 -2.81
N PHE A 59 2.79 5.91 -3.42
CA PHE A 59 1.60 5.57 -4.19
C PHE A 59 0.31 5.81 -3.38
N PHE A 60 0.21 5.23 -2.18
CA PHE A 60 -0.96 5.42 -1.32
C PHE A 60 -1.11 6.86 -0.83
N ARG A 61 0.00 7.55 -0.54
CA ARG A 61 -0.02 8.96 -0.11
C ARG A 61 -0.55 9.88 -1.20
N ILE A 62 -0.13 9.66 -2.45
CA ILE A 62 -0.58 10.42 -3.62
C ILE A 62 -2.06 10.19 -3.86
N ILE A 63 -2.53 8.94 -3.82
CA ILE A 63 -3.97 8.63 -3.93
C ILE A 63 -4.76 9.34 -2.84
N ASN A 64 -4.32 9.23 -1.58
CA ASN A 64 -4.99 9.88 -0.47
C ASN A 64 -5.05 11.40 -0.61
N THR A 65 -3.97 12.03 -1.08
CA THR A 65 -3.89 13.50 -1.24
C THR A 65 -4.80 13.99 -2.36
N ASN A 66 -5.00 13.18 -3.41
CA ASN A 66 -5.84 13.53 -4.56
C ASN A 66 -7.27 13.00 -4.45
N LYS A 67 -7.66 12.47 -3.28
CA LYS A 67 -8.98 11.86 -3.05
C LYS A 67 -10.14 12.82 -3.24
N TRP A 68 -9.91 14.11 -2.99
CA TRP A 68 -10.88 15.18 -3.28
C TRP A 68 -11.28 15.27 -4.76
N ARG A 69 -10.47 14.74 -5.69
CA ARG A 69 -10.81 14.67 -7.13
C ARG A 69 -11.74 13.50 -7.47
N THR A 70 -11.72 12.45 -6.64
CA THR A 70 -12.69 11.34 -6.71
C THR A 70 -13.94 11.60 -5.88
N GLU A 71 -13.88 12.56 -4.96
CA GLU A 71 -15.07 13.14 -4.33
C GLU A 71 -15.75 14.04 -5.36
N PHE A 72 -16.73 13.50 -6.07
CA PHE A 72 -17.54 14.28 -7.02
C PHE A 72 -18.13 15.52 -6.33
N ASP A 73 -18.36 16.59 -7.09
CA ASP A 73 -18.84 17.91 -6.62
C ASP A 73 -20.07 17.86 -5.69
N ASN A 74 -20.80 16.74 -5.69
CA ASN A 74 -21.79 16.41 -4.68
C ASN A 74 -21.33 15.18 -3.88
N LYS A 75 -21.16 15.35 -2.55
CA LYS A 75 -20.70 14.35 -1.55
C LYS A 75 -21.55 13.07 -1.44
N PHE A 76 -22.36 12.77 -2.43
CA PHE A 76 -23.25 11.64 -2.46
C PHE A 76 -22.53 10.31 -2.57
N ILE A 77 -21.24 10.24 -2.92
CA ILE A 77 -20.53 8.97 -3.06
C ILE A 77 -19.19 9.02 -2.33
N ILE A 78 -18.97 8.03 -1.46
CA ILE A 78 -17.66 7.71 -0.89
C ILE A 78 -17.13 6.48 -1.62
N TYR A 79 -16.02 6.64 -2.35
CA TYR A 79 -15.39 5.58 -3.12
C TYR A 79 -13.97 5.28 -2.62
N ASN A 80 -13.80 4.14 -1.95
CA ASN A 80 -12.52 3.74 -1.35
C ASN A 80 -12.13 2.33 -1.81
N PRO A 81 -11.67 2.12 -3.05
CA PRO A 81 -11.39 0.77 -3.53
C PRO A 81 -10.25 0.07 -2.75
N PHE A 82 -9.32 0.84 -2.20
CA PHE A 82 -8.12 0.34 -1.53
C PHE A 82 -8.13 0.52 0.00
N GLY A 83 -9.29 0.80 0.60
CA GLY A 83 -9.43 0.99 2.04
C GLY A 83 -9.02 2.40 2.50
N ILE A 84 -8.33 2.51 3.64
CA ILE A 84 -7.80 3.82 4.11
C ILE A 84 -6.37 4.00 3.62
N GLU A 85 -6.21 4.70 2.50
CA GLU A 85 -4.93 4.93 1.86
C GLU A 85 -3.93 5.65 2.78
N LYS A 86 -4.40 6.59 3.61
CA LYS A 86 -3.57 7.26 4.63
C LYS A 86 -2.89 6.29 5.60
N ILE A 87 -3.61 5.27 6.08
CA ILE A 87 -3.08 4.28 7.03
C ILE A 87 -2.08 3.38 6.32
N GLN A 88 -2.40 2.93 5.10
CA GLN A 88 -1.47 2.09 4.33
C GLN A 88 -0.18 2.84 3.99
N ALA A 89 -0.27 4.11 3.57
CA ALA A 89 0.89 4.96 3.33
C ALA A 89 1.78 5.07 4.57
N ASN A 90 1.19 5.31 5.76
CA ASN A 90 1.94 5.39 7.02
C ASN A 90 2.64 4.07 7.38
N ARG A 91 2.00 2.92 7.13
CA ARG A 91 2.56 1.60 7.43
C ARG A 91 3.74 1.25 6.55
N PHE A 92 3.60 1.46 5.24
CA PHE A 92 4.70 1.29 4.30
C PHE A 92 5.84 2.27 4.62
N PHE A 93 5.51 3.51 4.98
CA PHE A 93 6.52 4.49 5.39
C PHE A 93 7.30 4.00 6.61
N PHE A 94 6.59 3.61 7.67
CA PHE A 94 7.20 3.05 8.88
C PHE A 94 8.10 1.85 8.58
N SER A 95 7.61 0.89 7.78
CA SER A 95 8.39 -0.28 7.40
C SER A 95 9.64 0.11 6.61
N ALA A 96 9.54 1.04 5.65
CA ALA A 96 10.68 1.50 4.87
C ALA A 96 11.75 2.19 5.73
N LEU A 97 11.35 3.03 6.71
CA LEU A 97 12.28 3.64 7.65
C LEU A 97 12.95 2.62 8.55
N PHE A 98 12.17 1.66 9.07
CA PHE A 98 12.70 0.61 9.92
C PHE A 98 13.72 -0.26 9.17
N GLN A 99 13.44 -0.60 7.91
CA GLN A 99 14.38 -1.27 7.03
C GLN A 99 15.66 -0.45 6.82
N LEU A 100 15.57 0.87 6.58
CA LEU A 100 16.75 1.73 6.47
C LEU A 100 17.57 1.78 7.75
N ILE A 101 16.92 1.82 8.91
CA ILE A 101 17.60 1.80 10.21
C ILE A 101 18.35 0.46 10.40
N LEU A 102 17.72 -0.66 10.07
CA LEU A 102 18.38 -1.98 10.13
C LEU A 102 19.59 -2.05 9.20
N ILE A 103 19.45 -1.57 7.97
CA ILE A 103 20.54 -1.56 6.99
C ILE A 103 21.67 -0.63 7.47
N PHE A 104 21.35 0.59 7.91
CA PHE A 104 22.32 1.51 8.49
C PHE A 104 23.09 0.85 9.65
N TRP A 105 22.37 0.18 10.55
CA TRP A 105 22.95 -0.47 11.72
C TRP A 105 23.93 -1.57 11.31
N ILE A 106 23.53 -2.53 10.46
CA ILE A 106 24.44 -3.61 10.05
C ILE A 106 25.64 -3.07 9.25
N GLY A 107 25.45 -2.01 8.46
CA GLY A 107 26.53 -1.31 7.78
C GLY A 107 27.53 -0.69 8.76
N ALA A 108 27.04 0.01 9.78
CA ALA A 108 27.88 0.59 10.83
C ALA A 108 28.64 -0.49 11.61
N GLU A 109 27.96 -1.55 12.04
CA GLU A 109 28.60 -2.68 12.73
C GLU A 109 29.69 -3.34 11.87
N SER A 110 29.48 -3.45 10.55
CA SER A 110 30.50 -3.98 9.65
C SER A 110 31.77 -3.13 9.56
N LEU A 111 31.65 -1.82 9.79
CA LEU A 111 32.77 -0.87 9.76
C LEU A 111 33.51 -0.82 11.11
N TYR A 112 32.77 -0.78 12.22
CA TYR A 112 33.35 -0.56 13.55
C TYR A 112 33.68 -1.87 14.29
N HIS A 113 32.88 -2.92 14.09
CA HIS A 113 32.97 -4.18 14.84
C HIS A 113 32.80 -5.41 13.93
N PRO A 114 33.64 -5.59 12.88
CA PRO A 114 33.49 -6.68 11.92
C PRO A 114 33.52 -8.07 12.58
N GLN A 115 34.22 -8.25 13.71
CA GLN A 115 34.24 -9.50 14.45
C GLN A 115 32.88 -9.93 15.04
N LEU A 116 31.96 -8.98 15.28
CA LEU A 116 30.64 -9.27 15.84
C LEU A 116 29.60 -9.58 14.77
N LEU A 117 29.92 -9.33 13.50
CA LEU A 117 28.98 -9.38 12.41
C LEU A 117 28.25 -10.73 12.34
N SER A 118 29.00 -11.84 12.41
CA SER A 118 28.48 -13.20 12.31
C SER A 118 27.41 -13.52 13.37
N LEU A 119 27.49 -12.91 14.54
CA LEU A 119 26.49 -13.07 15.61
C LEU A 119 25.19 -12.32 15.29
N TYR A 120 25.27 -11.19 14.61
CA TYR A 120 24.12 -10.36 14.27
C TYR A 120 23.42 -10.75 12.97
N LEU A 121 24.10 -11.41 12.03
CA LEU A 121 23.56 -11.79 10.72
C LEU A 121 22.19 -12.50 10.79
N PRO A 122 21.96 -13.48 11.68
CA PRO A 122 20.67 -14.17 11.74
C PRO A 122 19.53 -13.23 12.14
N TYR A 123 19.78 -12.39 13.15
CA TYR A 123 18.80 -11.43 13.64
C TYR A 123 18.49 -10.36 12.60
N PHE A 124 19.52 -9.86 11.91
CA PHE A 124 19.35 -8.91 10.82
C PHE A 124 18.49 -9.49 9.69
N ASN A 125 18.82 -10.68 9.19
CA ASN A 125 18.06 -11.34 8.11
C ASN A 125 16.61 -11.61 8.52
N LEU A 126 16.38 -12.06 9.76
CA LEU A 126 15.03 -12.28 10.30
C LEU A 126 14.23 -10.97 10.34
N LEU A 127 14.80 -9.91 10.92
CA LEU A 127 14.12 -8.63 11.08
C LEU A 127 13.88 -7.90 9.75
N LEU A 128 14.84 -7.96 8.82
CA LEU A 128 14.72 -7.33 7.50
C LEU A 128 13.57 -7.95 6.71
N ILE A 129 13.55 -9.28 6.58
CA ILE A 129 12.51 -10.00 5.84
C ILE A 129 11.15 -9.91 6.54
N PHE A 130 11.12 -10.00 7.87
CA PHE A 130 9.91 -9.78 8.64
C PHE A 130 9.33 -8.39 8.37
N SER A 131 10.14 -7.33 8.52
CA SER A 131 9.67 -5.95 8.35
C SER A 131 9.20 -5.66 6.92
N TYR A 132 9.91 -6.17 5.91
CA TYR A 132 9.52 -6.05 4.51
C TYR A 132 8.19 -6.77 4.23
N SER A 133 8.10 -8.06 4.54
CA SER A 133 6.87 -8.85 4.33
C SER A 133 5.70 -8.31 5.14
N PHE A 134 5.93 -7.85 6.37
CA PHE A 134 4.93 -7.21 7.21
C PHE A 134 4.31 -5.99 6.52
N GLY A 135 5.13 -5.12 5.91
CA GLY A 135 4.62 -3.96 5.17
C GLY A 135 3.62 -4.34 4.06
N PHE A 136 3.91 -5.41 3.31
CA PHE A 136 3.12 -5.84 2.15
C PHE A 136 1.87 -6.65 2.48
N PHE A 137 1.90 -7.47 3.53
CA PHE A 137 0.79 -8.36 3.88
C PHE A 137 -0.14 -7.78 4.96
N TRP A 138 0.35 -6.86 5.79
CA TRP A 138 -0.47 -6.25 6.85
C TRP A 138 -1.60 -5.37 6.30
N ILE A 139 -1.46 -4.83 5.09
CA ILE A 139 -2.46 -3.92 4.52
C ILE A 139 -3.85 -4.54 4.39
N PHE A 140 -3.93 -5.87 4.27
CA PHE A 140 -5.18 -6.60 4.06
C PHE A 140 -6.07 -6.68 5.29
N ILE A 141 -5.52 -6.50 6.49
CA ILE A 141 -6.27 -6.60 7.75
C ILE A 141 -7.40 -5.56 7.81
N ASP A 142 -7.13 -4.33 7.36
CA ASP A 142 -8.09 -3.23 7.41
C ASP A 142 -8.82 -2.99 6.10
N LEU A 143 -8.44 -3.67 5.01
CA LEU A 143 -9.02 -3.44 3.68
C LEU A 143 -10.55 -3.56 3.71
N TRP A 144 -11.12 -4.58 4.34
CA TRP A 144 -12.59 -4.76 4.40
C TRP A 144 -13.36 -3.71 5.18
N LYS A 145 -12.81 -3.20 6.29
CA LYS A 145 -13.54 -2.22 7.08
C LYS A 145 -13.78 -0.93 6.30
N TYR A 146 -12.94 -0.67 5.29
CA TYR A 146 -12.87 0.61 4.64
C TYR A 146 -13.01 0.56 3.12
N SER A 147 -12.92 -0.63 2.51
CA SER A 147 -13.19 -0.86 1.09
C SER A 147 -14.68 -0.91 0.81
N LYS A 148 -15.25 0.24 0.44
CA LYS A 148 -16.66 0.37 0.12
C LYS A 148 -16.93 1.43 -0.95
N LEU A 149 -18.03 1.25 -1.65
CA LEU A 149 -18.73 2.28 -2.40
C LEU A 149 -20.04 2.56 -1.67
N GLU A 150 -20.13 3.74 -1.06
CA GLU A 150 -21.23 4.14 -0.20
C GLU A 150 -21.88 5.41 -0.74
N ILE A 151 -23.22 5.46 -0.73
CA ILE A 151 -23.96 6.68 -1.01
C ILE A 151 -24.27 7.39 0.30
N VAL A 152 -23.91 8.67 0.39
CA VAL A 152 -24.21 9.53 1.55
C VAL A 152 -25.04 10.72 1.09
N TYR A 153 -26.35 10.64 1.22
CA TYR A 153 -27.24 11.77 0.92
C TYR A 153 -27.54 12.57 2.18
N ASN A 154 -27.10 13.83 2.20
CA ASN A 154 -27.38 14.77 3.28
C ASN A 154 -28.14 15.97 2.72
N GLU A 155 -29.45 16.00 2.94
CA GLU A 155 -30.32 17.07 2.47
C GLU A 155 -30.23 18.24 3.46
N ASN A 156 -29.52 19.30 3.08
CA ASN A 156 -29.52 20.56 3.82
C ASN A 156 -30.85 21.29 3.57
N ASP A 157 -31.96 20.81 4.12
CA ASP A 157 -33.08 21.65 4.60
C ASP A 157 -34.22 20.81 5.21
N LYS A 158 -34.47 21.08 6.50
CA LYS A 158 -35.75 21.06 7.22
C LYS A 158 -36.51 19.72 7.38
N GLU A 159 -36.56 19.31 8.65
CA GLU A 159 -37.60 18.52 9.35
C GLU A 159 -37.73 17.01 9.12
N MET A 160 -37.03 16.38 8.18
CA MET A 160 -36.80 14.92 8.21
C MET A 160 -35.45 14.56 7.59
N ALA A 161 -34.35 14.85 8.28
CA ALA A 161 -33.04 14.32 7.91
C ALA A 161 -32.99 12.81 8.21
N LYS A 162 -33.65 12.00 7.37
CA LYS A 162 -33.29 10.59 7.25
C LYS A 162 -31.91 10.56 6.62
N ASN A 163 -30.89 10.34 7.42
CA ASN A 163 -29.56 10.03 6.91
C ASN A 163 -29.67 8.73 6.09
N TYR A 164 -29.76 8.87 4.77
CA TYR A 164 -29.72 7.73 3.87
C TYR A 164 -28.26 7.39 3.62
N GLU A 165 -27.64 6.71 4.58
CA GLU A 165 -26.41 5.96 4.36
C GLU A 165 -26.82 4.66 3.68
N THR A 166 -26.51 4.50 2.39
CA THR A 166 -26.81 3.25 1.68
C THR A 166 -25.55 2.76 0.99
N ILE A 167 -25.09 1.58 1.41
CA ILE A 167 -23.93 0.93 0.83
C ILE A 167 -24.35 0.34 -0.53
N VAL A 168 -23.75 0.83 -1.62
CA VAL A 168 -24.02 0.34 -2.99
C VAL A 168 -23.26 -0.94 -3.26
N SER A 169 -22.01 -0.98 -2.78
CA SER A 169 -21.14 -2.14 -2.96
C SER A 169 -20.15 -2.20 -1.79
N PHE A 170 -20.04 -3.38 -1.20
CA PHE A 170 -19.04 -3.71 -0.21
C PHE A 170 -18.30 -4.96 -0.65
N LEU A 171 -17.03 -5.05 -0.29
CA LEU A 171 -16.25 -6.26 -0.52
C LEU A 171 -16.96 -7.45 0.14
N SER A 172 -17.30 -8.49 -0.63
CA SER A 172 -18.05 -9.61 -0.09
C SER A 172 -17.27 -10.25 1.06
N MET A 173 -17.95 -10.57 2.15
CA MET A 173 -17.29 -11.11 3.35
C MET A 173 -16.52 -12.41 3.06
N LYS A 174 -16.97 -13.17 2.06
CA LYS A 174 -16.32 -14.40 1.61
C LYS A 174 -14.97 -14.13 0.96
N ASN A 175 -14.90 -13.20 0.01
CA ASN A 175 -13.65 -12.90 -0.70
C ASN A 175 -12.68 -12.13 0.18
N PHE A 176 -13.18 -11.25 1.05
CA PHE A 176 -12.36 -10.64 2.08
C PHE A 176 -11.66 -11.66 2.97
N LYS A 177 -12.43 -12.60 3.56
CA LYS A 177 -11.88 -13.65 4.41
C LYS A 177 -10.82 -14.45 3.68
N LEU A 178 -11.05 -14.76 2.41
CA LEU A 178 -10.09 -15.46 1.57
C LEU A 178 -8.82 -14.64 1.38
N ILE A 179 -8.92 -13.36 1.00
CA ILE A 179 -7.77 -12.48 0.77
C ILE A 179 -6.95 -12.29 2.07
N ILE A 180 -7.59 -12.02 3.21
CA ILE A 180 -6.87 -11.93 4.49
C ILE A 180 -6.18 -13.24 4.81
N LEU A 181 -6.93 -14.35 4.78
CA LEU A 181 -6.40 -15.64 5.21
C LEU A 181 -5.21 -16.05 4.32
N SER A 182 -5.33 -15.87 3.01
CA SER A 182 -4.25 -16.12 2.06
C SER A 182 -3.04 -15.24 2.34
N ASN A 183 -3.21 -13.92 2.50
CA ASN A 183 -2.08 -13.01 2.80
C ASN A 183 -1.43 -13.33 4.15
N PHE A 184 -2.22 -13.68 5.16
CA PHE A 184 -1.72 -14.09 6.47
C PHE A 184 -0.92 -15.40 6.41
N LEU A 185 -1.44 -16.41 5.71
CA LEU A 185 -0.75 -17.68 5.51
C LEU A 185 0.55 -17.50 4.71
N ILE A 186 0.53 -16.66 3.67
CA ILE A 186 1.72 -16.32 2.89
C ILE A 186 2.75 -15.59 3.76
N PHE A 187 2.33 -14.62 4.59
CA PHE A 187 3.20 -13.92 5.52
C PHE A 187 3.87 -14.86 6.52
N ILE A 188 3.09 -15.74 7.17
CA ILE A 188 3.63 -16.75 8.09
C ILE A 188 4.58 -17.69 7.35
N GLY A 189 4.16 -18.18 6.19
CA GLY A 189 4.97 -19.05 5.34
C GLY A 189 6.32 -18.43 5.02
N PHE A 190 6.36 -17.18 4.56
CA PHE A 190 7.62 -16.49 4.28
C PHE A 190 8.52 -16.36 5.51
N ASN A 191 7.95 -16.06 6.67
CA ASN A 191 8.75 -15.92 7.90
C ASN A 191 9.26 -17.26 8.42
N ILE A 192 8.47 -18.33 8.32
CA ILE A 192 8.91 -19.70 8.64
C ILE A 192 10.02 -20.14 7.68
N PHE A 193 9.82 -19.95 6.37
CA PHE A 193 10.86 -20.27 5.39
C PHE A 193 12.12 -19.44 5.64
N ASN A 194 11.99 -18.14 5.91
CA ASN A 194 13.12 -17.28 6.24
C ASN A 194 13.88 -17.80 7.47
N MET A 195 13.17 -18.24 8.52
CA MET A 195 13.78 -18.85 9.71
C MET A 195 14.49 -20.17 9.38
N ILE A 196 13.85 -21.07 8.63
CA ILE A 196 14.44 -22.36 8.21
C ILE A 196 15.71 -22.11 7.39
N PHE A 197 15.63 -21.27 6.36
CA PHE A 197 16.80 -20.92 5.55
C PHE A 197 17.88 -20.21 6.35
N THR A 198 17.49 -19.39 7.33
CA THR A 198 18.43 -18.75 8.24
C THR A 198 19.23 -19.78 9.04
N PHE A 199 18.53 -20.78 9.57
CA PHE A 199 19.16 -21.88 10.29
C PHE A 199 20.03 -22.77 9.38
N LEU A 200 19.56 -23.07 8.17
CA LEU A 200 20.30 -23.88 7.20
C LEU A 200 21.62 -23.23 6.79
N PHE A 201 21.63 -21.91 6.52
CA PHE A 201 22.88 -21.25 6.13
C PHE A 201 23.87 -21.16 7.30
N LEU A 202 23.40 -21.09 8.55
CA LEU A 202 24.28 -21.12 9.72
C LEU A 202 25.03 -22.45 9.83
N GLN A 203 24.41 -23.55 9.39
CA GLN A 203 25.05 -24.87 9.37
C GLN A 203 25.86 -25.13 8.10
N SER A 204 25.47 -24.54 6.97
CA SER A 204 26.10 -24.74 5.66
C SER A 204 26.17 -23.43 4.87
N PRO A 205 27.24 -22.63 5.06
CA PRO A 205 27.39 -21.30 4.45
C PRO A 205 27.41 -21.30 2.92
N THR A 206 27.71 -22.44 2.28
CA THR A 206 27.76 -22.61 0.82
C THR A 206 26.40 -22.50 0.14
N MET A 207 25.29 -22.59 0.89
CA MET A 207 23.93 -22.38 0.37
C MET A 207 23.51 -20.89 0.37
N GLY A 208 24.36 -20.00 0.88
CA GLY A 208 24.09 -18.57 0.95
C GLY A 208 24.71 -17.77 -0.20
N ILE A 209 24.14 -16.61 -0.47
CA ILE A 209 24.71 -15.55 -1.29
C ILE A 209 25.54 -14.65 -0.38
N GLN A 210 26.73 -14.29 -0.85
CA GLN A 210 27.59 -13.33 -0.19
C GLN A 210 27.27 -11.92 -0.70
N LEU A 211 26.99 -11.02 0.22
CA LEU A 211 26.87 -9.59 -0.02
C LEU A 211 28.00 -8.89 0.74
N ASN A 212 28.73 -8.05 0.04
CA ASN A 212 29.78 -7.23 0.62
C ASN A 212 29.11 -6.07 1.37
N LEU A 213 29.48 -5.93 2.64
CA LEU A 213 29.10 -4.79 3.45
C LEU A 213 30.11 -3.65 3.22
N PRO A 214 29.79 -2.40 3.61
CA PRO A 214 30.70 -1.27 3.45
C PRO A 214 32.07 -1.43 4.13
N GLY A 215 32.14 -2.19 5.24
CA GLY A 215 33.40 -2.54 5.90
C GLY A 215 34.07 -3.79 5.31
N THR A 216 34.92 -4.46 6.10
CA THR A 216 35.52 -5.74 5.72
C THR A 216 34.58 -6.93 5.91
N GLY A 217 33.32 -6.67 6.26
CA GLY A 217 32.32 -7.68 6.56
C GLY A 217 31.66 -8.27 5.32
N VAL A 218 31.35 -9.56 5.37
CA VAL A 218 30.54 -10.24 4.36
C VAL A 218 29.24 -10.71 5.03
N LEU A 219 28.11 -10.27 4.49
CA LEU A 219 26.79 -10.75 4.85
C LEU A 219 26.48 -11.98 3.99
N ILE A 220 26.38 -13.13 4.64
CA ILE A 220 25.84 -14.33 4.00
C ILE A 220 24.33 -14.34 4.23
N THR A 221 23.57 -14.35 3.15
CA THR A 221 22.10 -14.35 3.19
C THR A 221 21.52 -15.43 2.27
N SER A 222 20.29 -15.85 2.51
CA SER A 222 19.65 -16.89 1.70
C SER A 222 19.09 -16.30 0.40
N SER A 223 19.05 -17.09 -0.68
CA SER A 223 18.38 -16.73 -1.94
C SER A 223 16.89 -16.41 -1.77
N ILE A 224 16.29 -16.78 -0.64
CA ILE A 224 14.93 -16.39 -0.28
C ILE A 224 14.74 -14.88 -0.27
N ILE A 225 15.79 -14.08 -0.02
CA ILE A 225 15.67 -12.62 -0.02
C ILE A 225 15.13 -12.11 -1.36
N PHE A 226 15.56 -12.69 -2.48
CA PHE A 226 15.13 -12.28 -3.82
C PHE A 226 13.71 -12.74 -4.11
N ILE A 227 13.36 -13.94 -3.64
CA ILE A 227 11.99 -14.45 -3.75
C ILE A 227 11.06 -13.50 -3.00
N THR A 228 11.35 -13.19 -1.73
CA THR A 228 10.54 -12.28 -0.92
C THR A 228 10.46 -10.89 -1.56
N LEU A 229 11.59 -10.36 -2.05
CA LEU A 229 11.68 -9.03 -2.69
C LEU A 229 10.68 -8.88 -3.83
N ILE A 230 10.55 -9.89 -4.70
CA ILE A 230 9.68 -9.86 -5.88
C ILE A 230 8.24 -10.27 -5.54
N THR A 231 8.07 -11.35 -4.78
CA THR A 231 6.75 -11.96 -4.56
C THR A 231 5.86 -11.13 -3.65
N SER A 232 6.41 -10.47 -2.62
CA SER A 232 5.63 -9.65 -1.69
C SER A 232 4.88 -8.51 -2.42
N PRO A 233 5.55 -7.62 -3.18
CA PRO A 233 4.86 -6.57 -3.93
C PRO A 233 3.92 -7.14 -5.01
N ALA A 234 4.30 -8.24 -5.68
CA ALA A 234 3.45 -8.87 -6.70
C ALA A 234 2.11 -9.36 -6.13
N ILE A 235 2.14 -10.07 -4.99
CA ILE A 235 0.95 -10.59 -4.32
C ILE A 235 0.07 -9.44 -3.81
N THR A 236 0.69 -8.39 -3.27
CA THR A 236 -0.03 -7.18 -2.84
C THR A 236 -0.74 -6.52 -4.02
N ILE A 237 -0.07 -6.32 -5.15
CA ILE A 237 -0.68 -5.73 -6.36
C ILE A 237 -1.85 -6.59 -6.85
N ILE A 238 -1.66 -7.91 -6.98
CA ILE A 238 -2.70 -8.83 -7.41
C ILE A 238 -3.93 -8.70 -6.50
N SER A 239 -3.72 -8.70 -5.20
CA SER A 239 -4.81 -8.61 -4.22
C SER A 239 -5.53 -7.26 -4.27
N LEU A 240 -4.81 -6.14 -4.48
CA LEU A 240 -5.41 -4.82 -4.67
C LEU A 240 -6.26 -4.75 -5.95
N VAL A 241 -5.78 -5.36 -7.04
CA VAL A 241 -6.52 -5.44 -8.32
C VAL A 241 -7.78 -6.29 -8.15
N LEU A 242 -7.72 -7.41 -7.43
CA LEU A 242 -8.89 -8.24 -7.13
C LEU A 242 -9.93 -7.47 -6.31
N ASN A 243 -9.51 -6.76 -5.26
CA ASN A 243 -10.39 -5.91 -4.46
C ASN A 243 -11.06 -4.81 -5.31
N TYR A 244 -10.28 -4.11 -6.13
CA TYR A 244 -10.80 -3.08 -7.03
C TYR A 244 -11.86 -3.64 -8.00
N ARG A 245 -11.57 -4.80 -8.60
CA ARG A 245 -12.50 -5.46 -9.53
C ARG A 245 -13.81 -5.85 -8.84
N GLU A 246 -13.73 -6.40 -7.64
CA GLU A 246 -14.90 -6.86 -6.89
C GLU A 246 -15.80 -5.70 -6.44
N LEU A 247 -15.24 -4.59 -5.98
CA LEU A 247 -16.02 -3.41 -5.60
C LEU A 247 -16.80 -2.84 -6.79
N ASN A 248 -16.27 -3.01 -7.99
CA ASN A 248 -16.88 -2.54 -9.24
C ASN A 248 -17.76 -3.61 -9.94
N THR A 249 -18.00 -4.78 -9.31
CA THR A 249 -18.93 -5.79 -9.83
C THR A 249 -20.30 -5.68 -9.15
N PHE A 250 -21.11 -4.72 -9.57
CA PHE A 250 -22.54 -4.64 -9.22
C PHE A 250 -23.36 -4.41 -10.49
N SER A 251 -24.59 -4.90 -10.50
CA SER A 251 -25.51 -4.80 -11.64
C SER A 251 -26.27 -3.47 -11.65
N LYS A 252 -26.75 -3.07 -12.84
CA LYS A 252 -27.63 -1.90 -12.99
C LYS A 252 -28.92 -2.05 -12.19
N GLU A 253 -29.46 -3.26 -12.11
CA GLU A 253 -30.67 -3.57 -11.33
C GLU A 253 -30.45 -3.42 -9.82
N GLU A 254 -29.30 -3.86 -9.29
CA GLU A 254 -28.94 -3.64 -7.89
C GLU A 254 -28.76 -2.16 -7.59
N LEU A 255 -28.10 -1.42 -8.49
CA LEU A 255 -27.94 0.03 -8.36
C LEU A 255 -29.31 0.73 -8.36
N GLU A 256 -30.19 0.41 -9.31
CA GLU A 256 -31.54 0.99 -9.38
C GLU A 256 -32.35 0.69 -8.11
N LYS A 257 -32.27 -0.54 -7.57
CA LYS A 257 -32.93 -0.88 -6.28
C LYS A 257 -32.40 -0.03 -5.12
N VAL A 258 -31.09 0.19 -5.05
CA VAL A 258 -30.44 1.03 -4.03
C VAL A 258 -30.81 2.50 -4.20
N LEU A 259 -31.02 2.96 -5.43
CA LEU A 259 -31.34 4.36 -5.75
C LEU A 259 -32.82 4.73 -5.58
N LYS A 260 -33.75 3.77 -5.63
CA LYS A 260 -35.21 3.99 -5.46
C LYS A 260 -35.63 4.94 -4.33
N PRO A 261 -35.03 4.91 -3.11
CA PRO A 261 -35.46 5.79 -2.02
C PRO A 261 -34.98 7.25 -2.16
N PHE A 262 -34.06 7.56 -3.07
CA PHE A 262 -33.51 8.92 -3.23
C PHE A 262 -34.35 9.78 -4.20
N PRO A 263 -34.32 11.13 -4.11
CA PRO A 263 -34.98 12.01 -5.08
C PRO A 263 -34.44 11.81 -6.52
N LYS A 264 -35.28 11.95 -7.55
CA LYS A 264 -34.89 11.72 -8.97
C LYS A 264 -33.64 12.50 -9.40
N ASN A 265 -33.46 13.73 -8.90
CA ASN A 265 -32.28 14.53 -9.19
C ASN A 265 -31.00 13.90 -8.58
N ALA A 266 -31.08 13.43 -7.33
CA ALA A 266 -30.00 12.72 -6.66
C ALA A 266 -29.69 11.38 -7.35
N GLN A 267 -30.72 10.63 -7.75
CA GLN A 267 -30.55 9.38 -8.51
C GLN A 267 -29.78 9.60 -9.81
N PHE A 268 -30.12 10.65 -10.57
CA PHE A 268 -29.44 10.99 -11.82
C PHE A 268 -27.96 11.32 -11.58
N ILE A 269 -27.67 12.20 -10.61
CA ILE A 269 -26.30 12.61 -10.26
C ILE A 269 -25.47 11.40 -9.80
N ILE A 270 -26.02 10.56 -8.91
CA ILE A 270 -25.32 9.38 -8.40
C ILE A 270 -25.05 8.36 -9.52
N THR A 271 -26.01 8.16 -10.42
CA THR A 271 -25.86 7.23 -11.54
C THR A 271 -24.77 7.67 -12.51
N GLU A 272 -24.71 8.96 -12.87
CA GLU A 272 -23.66 9.51 -13.72
C GLU A 272 -22.27 9.35 -13.09
N ASN A 273 -22.13 9.68 -11.80
CA ASN A 273 -20.87 9.54 -11.07
C ASN A 273 -20.42 8.06 -10.98
N ILE A 274 -21.35 7.14 -10.73
CA ILE A 274 -21.05 5.70 -10.69
C ILE A 274 -20.69 5.15 -12.07
N LYS A 275 -21.33 5.60 -13.14
CA LYS A 275 -20.93 5.28 -14.52
C LYS A 275 -19.53 5.80 -14.84
N ALA A 276 -19.16 6.97 -14.34
CA ALA A 276 -17.82 7.50 -14.51
C ALA A 276 -16.75 6.64 -13.82
N LEU A 277 -17.08 6.01 -12.68
CA LEU A 277 -16.19 5.09 -11.94
C LEU A 277 -16.16 3.65 -12.51
N ASN A 278 -17.23 3.21 -13.17
CA ASN A 278 -17.38 1.84 -13.64
C ASN A 278 -17.72 1.80 -15.13
N ASP A 279 -16.72 1.53 -15.96
CA ASP A 279 -16.87 1.45 -17.42
C ASP A 279 -17.89 0.38 -17.86
N LYS A 280 -18.12 -0.69 -17.07
CA LYS A 280 -19.13 -1.70 -17.39
C LYS A 280 -20.56 -1.15 -17.39
N LEU A 281 -20.80 -0.02 -16.73
CA LEU A 281 -22.11 0.64 -16.67
C LEU A 281 -22.30 1.68 -17.80
N LYS A 282 -21.26 1.95 -18.61
CA LYS A 282 -21.34 2.89 -19.75
C LYS A 282 -22.00 2.27 -20.98
N GLU A 283 -21.96 0.94 -21.15
CA GLU A 283 -22.33 0.26 -22.40
C GLU A 283 -23.71 -0.46 -22.41
N LYS A 284 -24.65 -0.13 -21.52
CA LYS A 284 -26.04 -0.67 -21.56
C LYS A 284 -27.15 0.31 -21.15
#